data_AF-A0A1G3PP94-F1
#
_entry.id   AF-A0A1G3PP94-F1
#
_cell.length_a   1.000
_cell.length_b   1.000
_cell.length_c   1.000
_cell.angle_alpha   90.00
_cell.angle_beta   90.00
_cell.angle_gamma   90.00
#
_symmetry.space_group_name_H-M   'P 1'
#
loop_
_entity.id
_entity.type
_entity.pdbx_description
1 polymer ?
#
loop_
_entity_poly.entity_id
_entity_poly.type
_entity_poly.pdbx_seq_one_letter_code
_entity_poly.pdbx_strand_id
1 'polypeptide(L)'
;MKIRYLLLAGVFLLAGLPVSCGEAKGTAVQPQDPAPPKTKKVTINGAPVFLIDDSSYAEYPGGSPKKGTLASDTLIDTGISTTLDTGAMKVQLAGGKEAGFYPDKTLNWGYLAEKTQVYGYNLRAERIEFYPGGKVMNAYLEKGAQICGYSPVDDYPVFFHESGSLKLILPKHNLKTGGIEFQSNTMVSFYDSGAPARGILAKDTEIDGLILKGGTALMLYPDGTIMMGTLAKPAAVKNKKFAAGDEIKFDLLGQTEK
;
A
#
# COMPACT_ATOMS: atom_id res chain seq x y z
N MET A 1 49.72 32.65 18.97
CA MET A 1 50.36 32.45 20.29
C MET A 1 49.76 31.19 20.91
N LYS A 2 50.56 30.13 21.03
CA LYS A 2 50.17 28.80 21.53
C LYS A 2 50.19 28.80 23.06
N ILE A 3 49.15 28.28 23.71
CA ILE A 3 49.23 27.86 25.12
C ILE A 3 48.72 26.41 25.20
N ARG A 4 49.56 25.58 25.85
CA ARG A 4 49.36 24.14 26.12
C ARG A 4 49.03 23.93 27.60
N TYR A 5 48.43 22.76 27.86
CA TYR A 5 48.34 21.96 29.09
C TYR A 5 47.35 22.38 30.18
N LEU A 6 46.44 21.44 30.55
CA LEU A 6 46.69 20.52 31.66
C LEU A 6 45.76 19.28 31.58
N LEU A 7 46.34 18.09 31.70
CA LEU A 7 45.65 16.84 32.02
C LEU A 7 45.21 16.84 33.49
N LEU A 8 44.04 16.30 33.79
CA LEU A 8 43.74 15.73 35.12
C LEU A 8 43.10 14.36 34.94
N ALA A 9 43.83 13.34 35.41
CA ALA A 9 43.36 11.98 35.55
C ALA A 9 42.51 11.86 36.81
N GLY A 10 41.35 11.23 36.71
CA GLY A 10 40.51 10.83 37.83
C GLY A 10 40.08 9.38 37.64
N VAL A 11 40.88 8.45 38.18
CA VAL A 11 40.56 7.03 38.31
C VAL A 11 39.81 6.87 39.63
N PHE A 12 38.53 6.51 39.57
CA PHE A 12 37.79 6.03 40.74
C PHE A 12 37.74 4.51 40.69
N LEU A 13 38.55 3.87 41.55
CA LEU A 13 38.40 2.47 41.93
C LEU A 13 37.38 2.39 43.07
N LEU A 14 36.20 1.84 42.81
CA LEU A 14 35.26 1.39 43.84
C LEU A 14 35.40 -0.12 43.98
N ALA A 15 36.11 -0.54 45.02
CA ALA A 15 36.16 -1.93 45.46
C ALA A 15 34.82 -2.29 46.14
N GLY A 16 33.98 -3.03 45.43
CA GLY A 16 32.81 -3.68 46.00
C GLY A 16 33.21 -5.00 46.68
N LEU A 17 32.83 -5.15 47.95
CA LEU A 17 32.96 -6.39 48.71
C LEU A 17 32.08 -7.51 48.11
N PRO A 18 32.52 -8.78 48.08
CA PRO A 18 31.65 -9.87 47.66
C PRO A 18 30.61 -10.19 48.74
N VAL A 19 29.33 -10.00 48.41
CA VAL A 19 28.22 -10.54 49.19
C VAL A 19 28.07 -12.02 48.84
N SER A 20 28.48 -12.89 49.76
CA SER A 20 28.22 -14.33 49.69
C SER A 20 26.77 -14.58 50.11
N CYS A 21 25.88 -14.72 49.13
CA CYS A 21 24.57 -15.33 49.34
C CYS A 21 24.70 -16.85 49.20
N GLY A 22 24.24 -17.60 50.19
CA GLY A 22 24.24 -19.06 50.17
C GLY A 22 23.41 -19.59 48.99
N GLU A 23 24.02 -20.49 48.21
CA GLU A 23 23.33 -21.23 47.15
C GLU A 23 22.28 -22.17 47.76
N ALA A 24 21.02 -21.77 47.68
CA ALA A 24 19.93 -22.73 47.73
C ALA A 24 19.98 -23.56 46.45
N LYS A 25 20.43 -24.83 46.55
CA LYS A 25 20.33 -25.83 45.48
C LYS A 25 18.86 -26.21 45.26
N GLY A 26 18.10 -25.31 44.65
CA GLY A 26 16.84 -25.63 44.00
C GLY A 26 17.15 -26.19 42.62
N THR A 27 16.79 -27.44 42.36
CA THR A 27 16.73 -27.99 41.00
C THR A 27 15.68 -27.21 40.22
N ALA A 28 16.07 -26.10 39.60
CA ALA A 28 15.24 -25.41 38.63
C ALA A 28 15.04 -26.37 37.45
N VAL A 29 13.82 -26.91 37.33
CA VAL A 29 13.39 -27.60 36.12
C VAL A 29 13.47 -26.56 35.01
N GLN A 30 14.43 -26.71 34.08
CA GLN A 30 14.45 -25.88 32.89
C GLN A 30 13.07 -25.99 32.23
N PRO A 31 12.40 -24.86 31.94
CA PRO A 31 11.16 -24.91 31.17
C PRO A 31 11.46 -25.69 29.90
N GLN A 32 10.72 -26.76 29.66
CA GLN A 32 10.81 -27.45 28.38
C GLN A 32 10.37 -26.44 27.31
N ASP A 33 11.24 -26.22 26.32
CA ASP A 33 10.87 -25.41 25.17
C ASP A 33 9.59 -26.01 24.55
N PRO A 34 8.59 -25.18 24.22
CA PRO A 34 7.39 -25.67 23.59
C PRO A 34 7.75 -26.42 22.30
N ALA A 35 7.14 -27.58 22.10
CA ALA A 35 7.33 -28.33 20.86
C ALA A 35 7.02 -27.42 19.65
N PRO A 36 7.81 -27.50 18.56
CA PRO A 36 7.57 -26.66 17.39
C PRO A 36 6.17 -26.89 16.82
N PRO A 37 5.52 -25.85 16.28
CA PRO A 37 4.18 -25.97 15.72
C PRO A 37 4.18 -26.97 14.56
N LYS A 38 3.08 -27.71 14.42
CA LYS A 38 2.87 -28.57 13.25
C LYS A 38 2.75 -27.71 12.01
N THR A 39 3.36 -28.15 10.92
CA THR A 39 3.33 -27.43 9.65
C THR A 39 2.80 -28.32 8.53
N LYS A 40 2.16 -27.68 7.56
CA LYS A 40 1.69 -28.26 6.31
C LYS A 40 2.48 -27.67 5.16
N LYS A 41 3.11 -28.54 4.37
CA LYS A 41 3.80 -28.15 3.14
C LYS A 41 2.79 -28.01 2.01
N VAL A 42 2.76 -26.85 1.38
CA VAL A 42 1.98 -26.56 0.16
C VAL A 42 2.92 -26.09 -0.95
N THR A 43 2.45 -26.07 -2.19
CA THR A 43 3.21 -25.54 -3.33
C THR A 43 2.49 -24.32 -3.89
N ILE A 44 3.17 -23.17 -3.91
CA ILE A 44 2.69 -21.87 -4.40
C ILE A 44 3.62 -21.45 -5.53
N ASN A 45 3.08 -21.24 -6.74
CA ASN A 45 3.88 -20.92 -7.94
C ASN A 45 5.12 -21.83 -8.13
N GLY A 46 4.97 -23.13 -7.84
CA GLY A 46 6.04 -24.11 -7.94
C GLY A 46 7.04 -24.14 -6.76
N ALA A 47 6.98 -23.16 -5.86
CA ALA A 47 7.82 -23.10 -4.67
C ALA A 47 7.14 -23.78 -3.46
N PRO A 48 7.88 -24.53 -2.63
CA PRO A 48 7.35 -25.06 -1.38
C PRO A 48 7.14 -23.94 -0.35
N VAL A 49 5.96 -23.87 0.23
CA VAL A 49 5.60 -22.96 1.33
C VAL A 49 5.13 -23.79 2.52
N PHE A 50 5.59 -23.45 3.72
CA PHE A 50 5.22 -24.14 4.95
C PHE A 50 4.26 -23.27 5.75
N LEU A 51 3.04 -23.75 5.92
CA LEU A 51 2.00 -23.09 6.68
C LEU A 51 1.84 -23.77 8.05
N ILE A 52 1.59 -23.00 9.10
CA ILE A 52 1.24 -23.53 10.40
C ILE A 52 -0.13 -24.20 10.29
N ASP A 53 -0.20 -25.45 10.76
CA ASP A 53 -1.44 -26.24 10.79
C ASP A 53 -2.23 -25.90 12.06
N ASP A 54 -2.83 -24.71 12.06
CA ASP A 54 -3.64 -24.17 13.15
C ASP A 54 -5.02 -23.69 12.65
N SER A 55 -5.78 -23.02 13.50
CA SER A 55 -7.10 -22.48 13.16
C SER A 55 -7.09 -21.39 12.09
N SER A 56 -5.93 -20.82 11.73
CA SER A 56 -5.80 -19.84 10.65
C SER A 56 -5.82 -20.50 9.27
N TYR A 57 -5.45 -21.78 9.19
CA TYR A 57 -5.37 -22.52 7.94
C TYR A 57 -6.76 -22.79 7.36
N ALA A 58 -6.92 -22.49 6.07
CA ALA A 58 -8.14 -22.78 5.33
C ALA A 58 -7.82 -23.21 3.91
N GLU A 59 -8.69 -24.03 3.33
CA GLU A 59 -8.61 -24.49 1.94
C GLU A 59 -9.89 -24.14 1.16
N TYR A 60 -9.76 -24.05 -0.15
CA TYR A 60 -10.88 -24.09 -1.07
C TYR A 60 -11.40 -25.53 -1.25
N PRO A 61 -12.65 -25.71 -1.74
CA PRO A 61 -13.08 -26.99 -2.29
C PRO A 61 -12.05 -27.48 -3.32
N GLY A 62 -11.51 -28.69 -3.12
CA GLY A 62 -10.42 -29.23 -3.94
C GLY A 62 -9.02 -29.17 -3.29
N GLY A 63 -8.90 -28.64 -2.07
CA GLY A 63 -7.69 -28.74 -1.25
C GLY A 63 -6.59 -27.72 -1.56
N SER A 64 -6.85 -26.73 -2.43
CA SER A 64 -5.93 -25.59 -2.59
C SER A 64 -5.93 -24.73 -1.33
N PRO A 65 -4.77 -24.28 -0.83
CA PRO A 65 -4.72 -23.37 0.32
C PRO A 65 -5.44 -22.06 -0.03
N LYS A 66 -6.28 -21.58 0.89
CA LYS A 66 -6.96 -20.28 0.83
C LYS A 66 -6.21 -19.25 1.65
N LYS A 67 -5.77 -19.62 2.85
CA LYS A 67 -4.91 -18.81 3.71
C LYS A 67 -4.24 -19.66 4.78
N GLY A 68 -3.21 -19.12 5.43
CA GLY A 68 -2.60 -19.70 6.63
C GLY A 68 -1.42 -18.85 7.12
N THR A 69 -0.98 -19.11 8.35
CA THR A 69 0.20 -18.46 8.93
C THR A 69 1.48 -19.09 8.38
N LEU A 70 2.42 -18.28 7.89
CA LEU A 70 3.73 -18.75 7.40
C LEU A 70 4.59 -19.24 8.57
N ALA A 71 5.21 -20.41 8.45
CA ALA A 71 6.07 -20.97 9.49
C ALA A 71 7.41 -20.23 9.64
N SER A 72 7.88 -19.58 8.57
CA SER A 72 9.11 -18.80 8.51
C SER A 72 9.01 -17.76 7.40
N ASP A 73 9.98 -16.84 7.35
CA ASP A 73 10.12 -15.97 6.19
C ASP A 73 10.21 -16.80 4.92
N THR A 74 9.43 -16.42 3.91
CA THR A 74 9.23 -17.22 2.70
C THR A 74 9.36 -16.34 1.47
N LEU A 75 10.32 -16.67 0.61
CA LEU A 75 10.45 -16.03 -0.69
C LEU A 75 9.43 -16.62 -1.66
N ILE A 76 8.53 -15.80 -2.18
CA ILE A 76 7.52 -16.20 -3.15
C ILE A 76 7.80 -15.49 -4.47
N ASP A 77 7.89 -16.28 -5.53
CA ASP A 77 7.85 -15.77 -6.90
C ASP A 77 6.39 -15.45 -7.25
N THR A 78 6.08 -14.20 -7.57
CA THR A 78 4.71 -13.81 -7.92
C THR A 78 4.34 -14.21 -9.35
N GLY A 79 5.25 -14.82 -10.11
CA GLY A 79 5.04 -15.31 -11.47
C GLY A 79 5.09 -14.24 -12.55
N ILE A 80 5.56 -13.03 -12.22
CA ILE A 80 5.51 -11.87 -13.14
C ILE A 80 6.89 -11.42 -13.56
N SER A 81 7.18 -11.47 -14.85
CA SER A 81 8.22 -10.63 -15.44
C SER A 81 7.73 -9.18 -15.53
N THR A 82 8.54 -8.25 -15.03
CA THR A 82 8.28 -6.82 -15.28
C THR A 82 8.90 -6.46 -16.63
N THR A 83 8.29 -5.56 -17.40
CA THR A 83 8.84 -5.13 -18.71
C THR A 83 10.19 -4.41 -18.60
N LEU A 84 10.59 -4.03 -17.38
CA LEU A 84 11.84 -3.35 -17.07
C LEU A 84 12.93 -4.27 -16.51
N ASP A 85 12.57 -5.49 -16.09
CA ASP A 85 13.51 -6.45 -15.51
C ASP A 85 13.07 -7.87 -15.86
N THR A 86 13.91 -8.58 -16.61
CA THR A 86 13.62 -9.90 -17.21
C THR A 86 13.44 -11.01 -16.16
N GLY A 87 13.58 -10.71 -14.87
CA GLY A 87 13.30 -11.60 -13.76
C GLY A 87 11.84 -11.55 -13.31
N ALA A 88 11.33 -12.71 -12.87
CA ALA A 88 10.06 -12.75 -12.18
C ALA A 88 10.16 -11.99 -10.84
N MET A 89 9.18 -11.14 -10.51
CA MET A 89 9.15 -10.38 -9.27
C MET A 89 9.06 -11.36 -8.09
N LYS A 90 10.01 -11.23 -7.17
CA LYS A 90 10.04 -12.03 -5.93
C LYS A 90 9.78 -11.13 -4.75
N VAL A 91 8.95 -11.60 -3.83
CA VAL A 91 8.66 -10.93 -2.57
C VAL A 91 8.99 -11.86 -1.41
N GLN A 92 9.65 -11.33 -0.39
CA GLN A 92 9.88 -12.08 0.84
C GLN A 92 8.76 -11.76 1.83
N LEU A 93 7.97 -12.77 2.18
CA LEU A 93 6.90 -12.64 3.16
C LEU A 93 7.39 -13.00 4.56
N ALA A 94 6.86 -12.31 5.57
CA ALA A 94 7.21 -12.47 6.97
C ALA A 94 6.67 -13.78 7.58
N GLY A 95 7.54 -14.53 8.24
CA GLY A 95 7.17 -15.66 9.09
C GLY A 95 6.31 -15.22 10.28
N GLY A 96 5.43 -16.11 10.74
CA GLY A 96 4.47 -15.83 11.81
C GLY A 96 3.35 -14.86 11.41
N LYS A 97 3.26 -14.47 10.13
CA LYS A 97 2.15 -13.68 9.58
C LYS A 97 1.29 -14.54 8.65
N GLU A 98 0.01 -14.20 8.58
CA GLU A 98 -0.88 -14.82 7.61
C GLU A 98 -0.54 -14.39 6.18
N ALA A 99 -0.76 -15.30 5.24
CA ALA A 99 -0.81 -15.03 3.82
C ALA A 99 -2.08 -15.67 3.23
N GLY A 100 -2.63 -15.04 2.20
CA GLY A 100 -3.78 -15.52 1.45
C GLY A 100 -3.41 -15.89 0.03
N PHE A 101 -4.12 -16.86 -0.53
CA PHE A 101 -3.87 -17.39 -1.86
C PHE A 101 -5.17 -17.46 -2.68
N TYR A 102 -5.02 -17.32 -3.99
CA TYR A 102 -6.11 -17.57 -4.93
C TYR A 102 -6.30 -19.08 -5.16
N PRO A 103 -7.45 -19.52 -5.72
CA PRO A 103 -7.72 -20.93 -6.00
C PRO A 103 -6.67 -21.61 -6.91
N ASP A 104 -6.05 -20.83 -7.79
CA ASP A 104 -4.97 -21.24 -8.70
C ASP A 104 -3.59 -21.33 -8.02
N LYS A 105 -3.52 -21.12 -6.70
CA LYS A 105 -2.32 -21.17 -5.85
C LYS A 105 -1.31 -20.06 -6.16
N THR A 106 -1.79 -18.94 -6.71
CA THR A 106 -1.03 -17.69 -6.75
C THR A 106 -1.23 -16.90 -5.44
N LEU A 107 -0.28 -16.01 -5.13
CA LEU A 107 -0.34 -15.16 -3.94
C LEU A 107 -1.43 -14.09 -4.10
N ASN A 108 -2.32 -13.97 -3.12
CA ASN A 108 -3.36 -12.93 -3.06
C ASN A 108 -2.93 -11.77 -2.17
N TRP A 109 -2.48 -12.07 -0.95
CA TRP A 109 -1.96 -11.07 -0.03
C TRP A 109 -0.99 -11.68 0.97
N GLY A 110 -0.14 -10.84 1.56
CA GLY A 110 0.79 -11.24 2.62
C GLY A 110 1.39 -10.02 3.30
N TYR A 111 2.29 -10.25 4.25
CA TYR A 111 3.08 -9.20 4.90
C TYR A 111 4.51 -9.31 4.45
N LEU A 112 5.10 -8.22 3.95
CA LEU A 112 6.51 -8.20 3.56
C LEU A 112 7.40 -8.35 4.80
N ALA A 113 8.42 -9.22 4.72
CA ALA A 113 9.39 -9.44 5.80
C ALA A 113 10.30 -8.22 6.02
N GLU A 114 10.61 -7.53 4.93
CA GLU A 114 11.51 -6.40 4.92
C GLU A 114 11.07 -5.39 3.85
N LYS A 115 11.80 -4.27 3.77
CA LYS A 115 11.61 -3.28 2.72
C LYS A 115 11.89 -3.94 1.38
N THR A 116 10.99 -3.79 0.42
CA THR A 116 11.11 -4.40 -0.91
C THR A 116 10.87 -3.35 -1.97
N GLN A 117 11.63 -3.38 -3.06
CA GLN A 117 11.39 -2.50 -4.19
C GLN A 117 10.41 -3.16 -5.16
N VAL A 118 9.31 -2.47 -5.49
CA VAL A 118 8.35 -2.93 -6.51
C VAL A 118 8.00 -1.77 -7.43
N TYR A 119 8.05 -2.01 -8.74
CA TYR A 119 7.84 -1.00 -9.79
C TYR A 119 8.75 0.24 -9.62
N GLY A 120 9.94 0.05 -9.08
CA GLY A 120 10.89 1.13 -8.78
C GLY A 120 10.63 1.86 -7.45
N TYR A 121 9.58 1.52 -6.70
CA TYR A 121 9.23 2.15 -5.43
C TYR A 121 9.61 1.29 -4.23
N ASN A 122 10.14 1.91 -3.19
CA ASN A 122 10.39 1.23 -1.93
C ASN A 122 9.07 1.06 -1.16
N LEU A 123 8.74 -0.19 -0.87
CA LEU A 123 7.61 -0.59 -0.04
C LEU A 123 8.06 -0.82 1.40
N ARG A 124 7.15 -0.58 2.35
CA ARG A 124 7.34 -0.95 3.76
C ARG A 124 7.14 -2.45 3.98
N ALA A 125 7.73 -2.95 5.07
CA ALA A 125 7.44 -4.26 5.64
C ALA A 125 6.02 -4.31 6.24
N GLU A 126 5.01 -4.26 5.36
CA GLU A 126 3.58 -4.19 5.69
C GLU A 126 2.79 -5.13 4.79
N ARG A 127 1.47 -5.12 4.96
CA ARG A 127 0.56 -5.85 4.08
C ARG A 127 0.69 -5.37 2.63
N ILE A 128 0.77 -6.33 1.72
CA ILE A 128 0.75 -6.15 0.27
C ILE A 128 -0.34 -7.06 -0.31
N GLU A 129 -1.03 -6.58 -1.33
CA GLU A 129 -2.06 -7.34 -2.04
C GLU A 129 -1.75 -7.40 -3.52
N PHE A 130 -2.18 -8.47 -4.16
CA PHE A 130 -1.89 -8.79 -5.54
C PHE A 130 -3.18 -9.13 -6.28
N TYR A 131 -3.20 -8.89 -7.59
CA TYR A 131 -4.19 -9.45 -8.51
C TYR A 131 -3.91 -10.95 -8.75
N PRO A 132 -4.87 -11.73 -9.28
CA PRO A 132 -4.63 -13.14 -9.66
C PRO A 132 -3.46 -13.33 -10.62
N GLY A 133 -3.20 -12.35 -11.51
CA GLY A 133 -2.01 -12.34 -12.36
C GLY A 133 -0.68 -12.12 -11.62
N GLY A 134 -0.72 -11.94 -10.29
CA GLY A 134 0.40 -11.70 -9.38
C GLY A 134 0.79 -10.23 -9.20
N LYS A 135 0.16 -9.31 -9.95
CA LYS A 135 0.60 -7.90 -10.04
C LYS A 135 0.18 -7.20 -8.76
N VAL A 136 0.99 -6.28 -8.24
CA VAL A 136 0.61 -5.56 -7.02
C VAL A 136 -0.69 -4.80 -7.25
N MET A 137 -1.67 -5.04 -6.40
CA MET A 137 -2.96 -4.34 -6.36
C MET A 137 -2.90 -3.14 -5.41
N ASN A 138 -2.31 -3.31 -4.23
CA ASN A 138 -2.02 -2.21 -3.32
C ASN A 138 -0.84 -2.52 -2.40
N ALA A 139 -0.17 -1.45 -1.95
CA ALA A 139 0.96 -1.53 -1.03
C ALA A 139 1.15 -0.22 -0.25
N TYR A 140 1.87 -0.31 0.86
CA TYR A 140 2.31 0.86 1.65
C TYR A 140 3.71 1.29 1.22
N LEU A 141 3.84 2.53 0.75
CA LEU A 141 5.14 3.11 0.41
C LEU A 141 5.93 3.50 1.66
N GLU A 142 7.25 3.58 1.54
CA GLU A 142 8.10 4.18 2.58
C GLU A 142 7.63 5.59 2.95
N LYS A 143 7.81 5.98 4.23
CA LYS A 143 7.44 7.32 4.71
C LYS A 143 8.19 8.38 3.91
N GLY A 144 7.44 9.36 3.39
CA GLY A 144 7.98 10.41 2.54
C GLY A 144 8.34 9.99 1.10
N ALA A 145 8.09 8.75 0.69
CA ALA A 145 8.26 8.34 -0.70
C ALA A 145 7.27 9.07 -1.62
N GLN A 146 7.66 9.21 -2.89
CA GLN A 146 6.80 9.77 -3.93
C GLN A 146 6.47 8.69 -4.98
N ILE A 147 5.28 8.81 -5.57
CA ILE A 147 4.82 7.99 -6.69
C ILE A 147 4.33 8.91 -7.80
N CYS A 148 4.91 8.80 -9.00
CA CYS A 148 4.60 9.70 -10.12
C CYS A 148 4.72 11.21 -9.76
N GLY A 149 5.64 11.56 -8.85
CA GLY A 149 5.80 12.93 -8.34
C GLY A 149 4.77 13.35 -7.27
N TYR A 150 3.85 12.47 -6.89
CA TYR A 150 2.85 12.70 -5.85
C TYR A 150 3.32 12.18 -4.50
N SER A 151 3.01 12.94 -3.44
CA SER A 151 3.31 12.55 -2.06
C SER A 151 2.04 11.99 -1.41
N PRO A 152 1.89 10.66 -1.23
CA PRO A 152 0.76 10.08 -0.51
C PRO A 152 0.79 10.44 0.98
N VAL A 153 -0.36 10.33 1.63
CA VAL A 153 -0.48 10.33 3.09
C VAL A 153 0.27 9.11 3.63
N ASP A 154 1.13 9.34 4.63
CA ASP A 154 1.83 8.27 5.32
C ASP A 154 0.81 7.30 5.96
N ASP A 155 1.11 6.01 5.97
CA ASP A 155 0.22 4.96 6.51
C ASP A 155 -1.10 4.76 5.73
N TYR A 156 -1.23 5.30 4.52
CA TYR A 156 -2.31 4.98 3.59
C TYR A 156 -1.78 4.20 2.37
N PRO A 157 -2.41 3.09 1.95
CA PRO A 157 -1.93 2.33 0.80
C PRO A 157 -2.18 3.07 -0.51
N VAL A 158 -1.27 2.91 -1.45
CA VAL A 158 -1.50 3.28 -2.86
C VAL A 158 -2.04 2.06 -3.59
N PHE A 159 -2.94 2.28 -4.55
CA PHE A 159 -3.50 1.18 -5.35
C PHE A 159 -3.05 1.32 -6.80
N PHE A 160 -2.89 0.19 -7.45
CA PHE A 160 -2.45 0.08 -8.83
C PHE A 160 -3.51 -0.62 -9.67
N HIS A 161 -3.54 -0.31 -10.97
CA HIS A 161 -4.18 -1.16 -11.97
C HIS A 161 -3.32 -2.40 -12.21
N GLU A 162 -3.90 -3.43 -12.83
CA GLU A 162 -3.17 -4.67 -13.12
C GLU A 162 -2.00 -4.45 -14.10
N SER A 163 -2.05 -3.39 -14.91
CA SER A 163 -0.93 -2.93 -15.74
C SER A 163 0.30 -2.47 -14.92
N GLY A 164 0.11 -2.15 -13.63
CA GLY A 164 1.09 -1.51 -12.76
C GLY A 164 0.98 0.02 -12.70
N SER A 165 0.06 0.65 -13.44
CA SER A 165 -0.19 2.09 -13.37
C SER A 165 -0.88 2.49 -12.04
N LEU A 166 -0.70 3.74 -11.60
CA LEU A 166 -1.36 4.26 -10.41
C LEU A 166 -2.88 4.30 -10.63
N LYS A 167 -3.66 3.68 -9.73
CA LYS A 167 -5.12 3.64 -9.78
C LYS A 167 -5.76 4.61 -8.79
N LEU A 168 -5.20 4.72 -7.59
CA LEU A 168 -5.81 5.48 -6.51
C LEU A 168 -4.75 5.90 -5.48
N ILE A 169 -4.85 7.15 -5.04
CA ILE A 169 -3.97 7.74 -4.02
C ILE A 169 -4.80 8.62 -3.07
N LEU A 170 -4.34 8.71 -1.81
CA LEU A 170 -4.72 9.76 -0.87
C LEU A 170 -3.52 10.72 -0.76
N PRO A 171 -3.53 11.89 -1.41
CA PRO A 171 -2.37 12.76 -1.46
C PRO A 171 -2.27 13.64 -0.22
N LYS A 172 -1.06 13.84 0.28
CA LYS A 172 -0.74 14.68 1.46
C LYS A 172 -0.90 16.18 1.19
N HIS A 173 -0.73 16.58 -0.07
CA HIS A 173 -0.90 17.95 -0.56
C HIS A 173 -1.89 17.97 -1.72
N ASN A 174 -2.31 19.16 -2.15
CA ASN A 174 -3.15 19.25 -3.35
C ASN A 174 -2.42 18.62 -4.53
N LEU A 175 -3.12 17.73 -5.24
CA LEU A 175 -2.57 16.98 -6.36
C LEU A 175 -2.93 17.69 -7.66
N LYS A 176 -1.92 18.08 -8.42
CA LYS A 176 -2.10 18.69 -9.75
C LYS A 176 -1.83 17.67 -10.85
N THR A 177 -2.81 17.46 -11.71
CA THR A 177 -2.70 16.54 -12.85
C THR A 177 -3.74 16.89 -13.91
N GLY A 178 -3.40 16.75 -15.20
CA GLY A 178 -4.33 17.06 -16.30
C GLY A 178 -4.88 18.50 -16.28
N GLY A 179 -4.14 19.46 -15.72
CA GLY A 179 -4.62 20.85 -15.53
C GLY A 179 -5.61 21.05 -14.37
N ILE A 180 -5.97 19.98 -13.65
CA ILE A 180 -6.91 19.99 -12.53
C ILE A 180 -6.15 19.91 -11.21
N GLU A 181 -6.64 20.60 -10.19
CA GLU A 181 -6.09 20.57 -8.84
C GLU A 181 -7.09 19.91 -7.88
N PHE A 182 -6.72 18.73 -7.38
CA PHE A 182 -7.51 17.96 -6.41
C PHE A 182 -7.08 18.25 -4.97
N GLN A 183 -8.05 18.25 -4.06
CA GLN A 183 -7.88 18.60 -2.66
C GLN A 183 -7.01 17.56 -1.92
N SER A 184 -6.04 18.04 -1.13
CA SER A 184 -5.28 17.20 -0.20
C SER A 184 -6.18 16.38 0.74
N ASN A 185 -5.71 15.22 1.17
CA ASN A 185 -6.42 14.31 2.08
C ASN A 185 -7.81 13.88 1.55
N THR A 186 -8.02 13.92 0.24
CA THR A 186 -9.19 13.31 -0.43
C THR A 186 -8.72 12.33 -1.50
N MET A 187 -9.49 11.26 -1.71
CA MET A 187 -9.11 10.22 -2.67
C MET A 187 -9.12 10.75 -4.10
N VAL A 188 -8.04 10.50 -4.85
CA VAL A 188 -7.95 10.77 -6.29
C VAL A 188 -7.71 9.45 -7.00
N SER A 189 -8.60 9.08 -7.93
CA SER A 189 -8.41 7.89 -8.76
C SER A 189 -8.12 8.24 -10.21
N PHE A 190 -7.44 7.32 -10.89
CA PHE A 190 -6.97 7.46 -12.25
C PHE A 190 -7.44 6.30 -13.12
N TYR A 191 -7.59 6.55 -14.41
CA TYR A 191 -7.67 5.51 -15.42
C TYR A 191 -6.32 4.84 -15.64
N ASP A 192 -6.34 3.68 -16.28
CA ASP A 192 -5.11 2.93 -16.58
C ASP A 192 -4.14 3.71 -17.49
N SER A 193 -4.67 4.64 -18.29
CA SER A 193 -3.90 5.61 -19.09
C SER A 193 -3.14 6.65 -18.26
N GLY A 194 -3.40 6.74 -16.95
CA GLY A 194 -2.89 7.78 -16.07
C GLY A 194 -3.73 9.07 -16.06
N ALA A 195 -4.80 9.15 -16.87
CA ALA A 195 -5.74 10.28 -16.82
C ALA A 195 -6.52 10.30 -15.50
N PRO A 196 -6.79 11.47 -14.90
CA PRO A 196 -7.62 11.56 -13.70
C PRO A 196 -9.05 11.08 -13.99
N ALA A 197 -9.61 10.26 -13.10
CA ALA A 197 -10.95 9.72 -13.22
C ALA A 197 -11.92 10.38 -12.23
N ARG A 198 -11.51 10.57 -10.97
CA ARG A 198 -12.33 11.25 -9.96
C ARG A 198 -11.51 11.85 -8.82
N GLY A 199 -12.08 12.85 -8.15
CA GLY A 199 -11.55 13.41 -6.90
C GLY A 199 -12.38 14.59 -6.42
N ILE A 200 -11.98 15.20 -5.30
CA ILE A 200 -12.56 16.46 -4.82
C ILE A 200 -11.74 17.63 -5.37
N LEU A 201 -12.38 18.61 -6.00
CA LEU A 201 -11.69 19.80 -6.50
C LEU A 201 -11.15 20.64 -5.34
N ALA A 202 -9.90 21.10 -5.43
CA ALA A 202 -9.32 21.97 -4.40
C ALA A 202 -9.87 23.41 -4.44
N LYS A 203 -10.37 23.84 -5.61
CA LYS A 203 -10.87 25.19 -5.88
C LYS A 203 -11.81 25.17 -7.09
N ASP A 204 -12.53 26.27 -7.29
CA ASP A 204 -13.32 26.45 -8.49
C ASP A 204 -12.44 26.27 -9.73
N THR A 205 -12.86 25.40 -10.64
CA THR A 205 -12.06 24.98 -11.80
C THR A 205 -12.92 25.03 -13.06
N GLU A 206 -12.41 25.68 -14.10
CA GLU A 206 -13.07 25.73 -15.40
C GLU A 206 -12.65 24.52 -16.25
N ILE A 207 -13.62 23.75 -16.72
CA ILE A 207 -13.43 22.60 -17.61
C ILE A 207 -14.52 22.69 -18.68
N ASP A 208 -14.14 22.67 -19.95
CA ASP A 208 -15.06 22.76 -21.11
C ASP A 208 -16.04 23.94 -21.03
N GLY A 209 -15.58 25.09 -20.52
CA GLY A 209 -16.39 26.30 -20.36
C GLY A 209 -17.37 26.30 -19.17
N LEU A 210 -17.33 25.24 -18.34
CA LEU A 210 -18.12 25.13 -17.11
C LEU A 210 -17.23 25.38 -15.90
N ILE A 211 -17.63 26.30 -15.03
CA ILE A 211 -16.92 26.56 -13.76
C ILE A 211 -17.51 25.63 -12.70
N LEU A 212 -16.75 24.59 -12.35
CA LEU A 212 -17.11 23.61 -11.32
C LEU A 212 -16.62 24.07 -9.95
N LYS A 213 -17.38 23.75 -8.90
CA LYS A 213 -17.22 24.26 -7.54
C LYS A 213 -16.11 23.54 -6.78
N GLY A 214 -15.19 24.30 -6.18
CA GLY A 214 -14.20 23.77 -5.25
C GLY A 214 -14.85 23.10 -4.03
N GLY A 215 -14.18 22.09 -3.49
CA GLY A 215 -14.68 21.28 -2.37
C GLY A 215 -15.78 20.29 -2.75
N THR A 216 -16.09 20.13 -4.04
CA THR A 216 -17.09 19.17 -4.54
C THR A 216 -16.45 18.09 -5.41
N ALA A 217 -17.17 16.98 -5.59
CA ALA A 217 -16.70 15.87 -6.40
C ALA A 217 -16.71 16.21 -7.88
N LEU A 218 -15.66 15.76 -8.57
CA LEU A 218 -15.54 15.73 -10.03
C LEU A 218 -15.36 14.28 -10.46
N MET A 219 -16.10 13.86 -11.48
CA MET A 219 -15.87 12.62 -12.22
C MET A 219 -15.69 12.94 -13.69
N LEU A 220 -14.71 12.30 -14.32
CA LEU A 220 -14.34 12.51 -15.71
C LEU A 220 -14.45 11.20 -16.49
N TYR A 221 -14.77 11.28 -17.77
CA TYR A 221 -14.58 10.18 -18.70
C TYR A 221 -13.09 9.96 -19.01
N PRO A 222 -12.70 8.81 -19.60
CA PRO A 222 -11.30 8.53 -19.95
C PRO A 222 -10.65 9.56 -20.88
N ASP A 223 -11.44 10.29 -21.66
CA ASP A 223 -10.97 11.37 -22.54
C ASP A 223 -10.79 12.72 -21.83
N GLY A 224 -11.11 12.80 -20.54
CA GLY A 224 -11.01 14.00 -19.72
C GLY A 224 -12.27 14.88 -19.72
N THR A 225 -13.31 14.52 -20.46
CA THR A 225 -14.58 15.27 -20.44
C THR A 225 -15.35 15.05 -19.13
N ILE A 226 -16.16 16.03 -18.74
CA ILE A 226 -16.93 15.97 -17.49
C ILE A 226 -17.99 14.86 -17.60
N MET A 227 -17.96 13.92 -16.66
CA MET A 227 -19.05 12.97 -16.42
C MET A 227 -20.01 13.51 -15.36
N MET A 228 -19.46 14.08 -14.28
CA MET A 228 -20.26 14.65 -13.19
C MET A 228 -19.48 15.76 -12.47
N GLY A 229 -20.19 16.82 -12.05
CA GLY A 229 -19.62 17.85 -11.19
C GLY A 229 -20.68 18.81 -10.64
N THR A 230 -20.33 19.61 -9.63
CA THR A 230 -21.22 20.68 -9.11
C THR A 230 -20.82 22.02 -9.72
N LEU A 231 -21.78 22.79 -10.21
CA LEU A 231 -21.52 24.12 -10.78
C LEU A 231 -21.22 25.17 -9.69
N ALA A 232 -20.19 25.97 -9.91
CA ALA A 232 -19.90 27.15 -9.07
C ALA A 232 -20.73 28.37 -9.48
N LYS A 233 -21.12 28.46 -10.76
CA LYS A 233 -21.90 29.54 -11.36
C LYS A 233 -23.01 28.99 -12.25
N PRO A 234 -24.10 29.75 -12.47
CA PRO A 234 -25.13 29.33 -13.41
C PRO A 234 -24.54 29.09 -14.81
N ALA A 235 -25.02 28.06 -15.49
CA ALA A 235 -24.54 27.68 -16.81
C ALA A 235 -25.70 27.23 -17.71
N ALA A 236 -25.48 27.30 -19.03
CA ALA A 236 -26.41 26.77 -20.01
C ALA A 236 -25.72 25.67 -20.82
N VAL A 237 -26.31 24.48 -20.84
CA VAL A 237 -25.78 23.32 -21.58
C VAL A 237 -26.88 22.75 -22.46
N LYS A 238 -26.64 22.72 -23.78
CA LYS A 238 -27.59 22.20 -24.80
C LYS A 238 -29.03 22.69 -24.57
N ASN A 239 -29.20 24.01 -24.40
CA ASN A 239 -30.48 24.71 -24.14
C ASN A 239 -31.14 24.47 -22.77
N LYS A 240 -30.52 23.70 -21.87
CA LYS A 240 -30.96 23.61 -20.46
C LYS A 240 -30.17 24.61 -19.61
N LYS A 241 -30.85 25.29 -18.69
CA LYS A 241 -30.23 26.21 -17.72
C LYS A 241 -30.09 25.51 -16.38
N PHE A 242 -28.94 25.70 -15.76
CA PHE A 242 -28.60 25.18 -14.44
C PHE A 242 -28.21 26.34 -13.53
N ALA A 243 -28.60 26.28 -12.28
CA ALA A 243 -28.22 27.24 -11.25
C ALA A 243 -26.82 26.91 -10.69
N ALA A 244 -26.24 27.87 -9.97
CA ALA A 244 -25.07 27.58 -9.15
C ALA A 244 -25.44 26.58 -8.04
N GLY A 245 -24.57 25.62 -7.78
CA GLY A 245 -24.80 24.55 -6.81
C GLY A 245 -25.50 23.32 -7.38
N ASP A 246 -26.02 23.39 -8.62
CA ASP A 246 -26.58 22.20 -9.27
C ASP A 246 -25.48 21.18 -9.59
N GLU A 247 -25.77 19.91 -9.35
CA GLU A 247 -24.99 18.80 -9.88
C GLU A 247 -25.41 18.55 -11.33
N ILE A 248 -24.43 18.48 -12.21
CA ILE A 248 -24.63 18.13 -13.62
C ILE A 248 -24.02 16.76 -13.88
N LYS A 249 -24.74 15.94 -14.65
CA LYS A 249 -24.30 14.61 -15.11
C LYS A 249 -24.39 14.53 -16.61
N PHE A 250 -23.39 13.94 -17.24
CA PHE A 250 -23.32 13.74 -18.68
C PHE A 250 -23.23 12.27 -19.00
N ASP A 251 -23.99 11.81 -19.99
CA ASP A 251 -23.75 10.51 -20.65
C ASP A 251 -22.49 10.56 -21.54
N LEU A 252 -22.11 9.42 -22.12
CA LEU A 252 -20.96 9.31 -23.04
C LEU A 252 -21.11 10.15 -24.32
N LEU A 253 -22.31 10.65 -24.63
CA LEU A 253 -22.59 11.54 -25.76
C LEU A 253 -22.64 13.02 -25.32
N GLY A 254 -22.28 13.30 -24.07
CA GLY A 254 -22.34 14.62 -23.45
C GLY A 254 -23.77 15.15 -23.31
N GLN A 255 -24.79 14.30 -23.26
CA GLN A 255 -26.16 14.71 -22.94
C GLN A 255 -26.35 14.78 -21.44
N THR A 256 -27.07 15.81 -20.98
CA THR A 256 -27.34 15.96 -19.55
C THR A 256 -28.43 15.00 -19.09
N GLU A 257 -28.09 14.12 -18.17
CA GLU A 257 -29.05 13.33 -17.40
C GLU A 257 -29.65 14.21 -16.30
N LYS A 258 -30.95 14.06 -16.06
CA LYS A 258 -31.67 14.81 -15.02
C LYS A 258 -31.63 14.05 -13.71
#